data_AF-A0A423TSX7-F1
#
_entry.id   AF-A0A423TSX7-F1
#
_cell.length_a   1.000
_cell.length_b   1.000
_cell.length_c   1.000
_cell.angle_alpha   90.00
_cell.angle_beta   90.00
_cell.angle_gamma   90.00
#
_symmetry.space_group_name_H-M   'P 1'
#
loop_
_entity.id
_entity.type
_entity.pdbx_description
1 polymer ?
#
loop_
_entity_poly.entity_id
_entity_poly.type
_entity_poly.pdbx_seq_one_letter_code
_entity_poly.pdbx_strand_id
1 'polypeptide(L)'
;MPDWSISVEFEETQECITCTANMVLHAVNEDDENLREKVMKKKYYCKNNKRKKQQPFSDLGVFKFTDYDCIGFDLDNTICRYKVGEIMRLEYSLIADYMVNRYGYEPELLLPLDDDIDFLHKGIILDIKRGNFLKCSDSGCIIRATHGTRPMTRDEIVEVYGKDRVWEPVIEFSRTLYDLPVNGEVPVLRSFKDYFDLPAAVACARAIDAQDNAEGGPFDEYDIWPDVHVAMCNMYRREHFRNDLGGFFPELKTNPEKYIYEASERLKKWLRAINDHTFTFLISGSSIDYASHIARFVLGPDWRDYFDTVVCTAKKPGFFTAKRPFKFLNGPDDGDEVPPHKLRIDETYSGGNWEDLLTLVKQESGVENPHCLYVGDHLAQDVLTPSLVDIDTVAIVEELAAEGMIGDSLEHDAGTDLMSMYWGSFFTTDGDRDVMGIDRINTLYGSVPVRHSRIAIPSLEVVARHPIRHQYEAFSQDTSGFFPGDPVILHF
;
A
#
# COMPACT_ATOMS: atom_id res chain seq x y z
N MET A 1 -34.53 29.23 67.21
CA MET A 1 -33.74 30.48 67.14
C MET A 1 -32.78 30.34 65.97
N PRO A 2 -32.64 31.34 65.08
CA PRO A 2 -33.53 32.43 64.72
C PRO A 2 -34.23 32.18 63.37
N ASP A 3 -35.22 33.03 63.11
CA ASP A 3 -35.99 33.20 61.87
C ASP A 3 -35.61 34.58 61.26
N TRP A 4 -36.17 34.93 60.09
CA TRP A 4 -36.06 36.17 59.29
C TRP A 4 -35.29 36.06 57.94
N SER A 5 -35.99 35.48 56.96
CA SER A 5 -36.41 36.05 55.65
C SER A 5 -35.45 36.88 54.77
N ILE A 6 -35.40 36.53 53.46
CA ILE A 6 -36.06 37.27 52.34
C ILE A 6 -35.87 36.52 51.02
N SER A 7 -36.97 36.43 50.26
CA SER A 7 -37.15 35.83 48.92
C SER A 7 -36.79 36.82 47.80
N VAL A 8 -36.20 36.37 46.68
CA VAL A 8 -36.38 36.96 45.32
C VAL A 8 -36.23 35.87 44.25
N GLU A 9 -37.00 36.06 43.17
CA GLU A 9 -37.39 35.21 42.04
C GLU A 9 -36.27 34.62 41.16
N PHE A 10 -36.54 33.45 40.57
CA PHE A 10 -35.86 32.91 39.40
C PHE A 10 -36.68 33.27 38.15
N GLU A 11 -36.07 34.01 37.23
CA GLU A 11 -36.56 34.25 35.87
C GLU A 11 -35.52 33.75 34.86
N GLU A 12 -36.02 33.33 33.70
CA GLU A 12 -35.38 32.50 32.68
C GLU A 12 -34.21 33.14 31.90
N THR A 13 -33.47 32.24 31.25
CA THR A 13 -32.88 32.32 29.88
C THR A 13 -31.35 32.30 29.76
N GLN A 14 -30.90 31.28 29.02
CA GLN A 14 -30.15 31.38 27.76
C GLN A 14 -28.95 30.41 27.64
N GLU A 15 -29.02 29.66 26.55
CA GLU A 15 -28.16 28.57 26.08
C GLU A 15 -26.67 28.91 25.99
N CYS A 16 -25.82 27.90 26.22
CA CYS A 16 -24.59 27.76 25.46
C CYS A 16 -24.40 26.27 25.10
N ILE A 17 -24.45 26.01 23.79
CA ILE A 17 -24.43 24.71 23.14
C ILE A 17 -22.98 24.20 23.11
N THR A 18 -22.71 23.13 23.85
CA THR A 18 -21.59 22.21 23.58
C THR A 18 -22.03 20.80 23.96
N CYS A 19 -22.60 20.06 23.01
CA CYS A 19 -22.82 18.62 23.15
C CYS A 19 -21.94 17.89 22.14
N THR A 20 -20.87 17.33 22.69
CA THR A 20 -19.99 16.32 22.10
C THR A 20 -20.79 15.06 21.75
N ALA A 21 -20.65 14.60 20.51
CA ALA A 21 -21.29 13.42 19.94
C ALA A 21 -20.71 12.11 20.51
N ASN A 22 -21.19 11.70 21.68
CA ASN A 22 -20.98 10.36 22.23
C ASN A 22 -22.16 9.98 23.15
N MET A 23 -23.35 9.80 22.59
CA MET A 23 -24.47 9.08 23.20
C MET A 23 -25.56 8.83 22.14
N VAL A 24 -25.50 7.73 21.39
CA VAL A 24 -26.71 6.97 20.96
C VAL A 24 -26.31 5.50 20.68
N LEU A 25 -26.17 4.71 21.75
CA LEU A 25 -26.48 3.28 21.70
C LEU A 25 -27.94 3.16 22.16
N HIS A 26 -28.80 2.69 21.26
CA HIS A 26 -30.22 2.36 21.46
C HIS A 26 -31.20 3.48 21.88
N ALA A 27 -31.75 4.20 20.89
CA ALA A 27 -33.19 4.54 20.80
C ALA A 27 -33.53 5.24 19.47
N VAL A 28 -34.67 4.84 18.86
CA VAL A 28 -35.38 5.40 17.68
C VAL A 28 -34.85 4.95 16.30
N ASN A 29 -35.61 4.06 15.64
CA ASN A 29 -35.12 3.17 14.57
C ASN A 29 -35.93 3.21 13.24
N GLU A 30 -36.57 4.33 12.89
CA GLU A 30 -37.22 4.49 11.56
C GLU A 30 -37.04 5.89 10.96
N ASP A 31 -37.10 6.95 11.78
CA ASP A 31 -36.91 8.34 11.29
C ASP A 31 -35.45 8.62 10.86
N ASP A 32 -34.46 7.99 11.50
CA ASP A 32 -33.04 8.09 11.11
C ASP A 32 -32.78 7.31 9.81
N GLU A 33 -33.35 6.12 9.61
CA GLU A 33 -33.22 5.40 8.33
C GLU A 33 -33.86 6.18 7.18
N ASN A 34 -35.05 6.77 7.36
CA ASN A 34 -35.72 7.55 6.32
C ASN A 34 -34.96 8.85 6.01
N LEU A 35 -34.38 9.50 7.02
CA LEU A 35 -33.55 10.68 6.83
C LEU A 35 -32.22 10.33 6.13
N ARG A 36 -31.56 9.26 6.56
CA ARG A 36 -30.37 8.70 5.88
C ARG A 36 -30.69 8.37 4.44
N GLU A 37 -31.77 7.63 4.17
CA GLU A 37 -32.19 7.28 2.83
C GLU A 37 -32.45 8.53 1.97
N LYS A 38 -33.03 9.61 2.53
CA LYS A 38 -33.22 10.90 1.84
C LYS A 38 -31.90 11.63 1.57
N VAL A 39 -31.00 11.71 2.54
CA VAL A 39 -29.68 12.33 2.40
C VAL A 39 -28.86 11.58 1.36
N MET A 40 -28.90 10.26 1.39
CA MET A 40 -28.21 9.38 0.45
C MET A 40 -28.81 9.48 -0.94
N LYS A 41 -30.15 9.42 -1.08
CA LYS A 41 -30.82 9.70 -2.36
C LYS A 41 -30.40 11.05 -2.92
N LYS A 42 -30.22 12.09 -2.09
CA LYS A 42 -29.74 13.40 -2.55
C LYS A 42 -28.25 13.37 -2.96
N LYS A 43 -27.37 12.78 -2.15
CA LYS A 43 -25.94 12.63 -2.43
C LYS A 43 -25.71 11.87 -3.74
N TYR A 44 -26.34 10.71 -3.89
CA TYR A 44 -26.22 9.88 -5.09
C TYR A 44 -27.01 10.44 -6.26
N TYR A 45 -28.15 11.12 -6.07
CA TYR A 45 -28.78 11.89 -7.14
C TYR A 45 -27.85 12.96 -7.70
N CYS A 46 -27.08 13.68 -6.87
CA CYS A 46 -26.08 14.63 -7.34
C CYS A 46 -24.95 13.96 -8.15
N LYS A 47 -24.51 12.75 -7.77
CA LYS A 47 -23.56 11.92 -8.55
C LYS A 47 -24.18 11.44 -9.88
N ASN A 48 -25.47 11.07 -9.87
CA ASN A 48 -26.19 10.42 -10.97
C ASN A 48 -26.91 11.37 -11.95
N ASN A 49 -27.21 12.62 -11.56
CA ASN A 49 -27.93 13.58 -12.42
C ASN A 49 -27.11 13.97 -13.66
N LYS A 50 -25.82 13.64 -13.65
CA LYS A 50 -25.05 13.45 -14.87
C LYS A 50 -25.45 12.09 -15.44
N ARG A 51 -26.55 12.02 -16.20
CA ARG A 51 -26.65 11.06 -17.32
C ARG A 51 -25.53 11.42 -18.30
N LYS A 52 -24.29 11.12 -17.92
CA LYS A 52 -23.14 11.25 -18.79
C LYS A 52 -23.48 10.31 -19.94
N LYS A 53 -23.70 10.85 -21.15
CA LYS A 53 -23.30 10.06 -22.31
C LYS A 53 -21.84 9.70 -22.01
N GLN A 54 -21.53 8.42 -21.81
CA GLN A 54 -20.15 8.00 -21.64
C GLN A 54 -19.40 8.60 -22.83
N GLN A 55 -18.53 9.57 -22.53
CA GLN A 55 -17.66 10.08 -23.56
C GLN A 55 -16.77 8.90 -23.97
N PRO A 56 -16.48 8.71 -25.26
CA PRO A 56 -15.49 7.72 -25.65
C PRO A 56 -14.22 7.99 -24.84
N PHE A 57 -13.62 6.93 -24.29
CA PHE A 57 -12.42 7.02 -23.46
C PHE A 57 -11.40 7.93 -24.16
N SER A 58 -11.20 9.12 -23.59
CA SER A 58 -10.48 10.20 -24.25
C SER A 58 -8.98 9.98 -24.11
N ASP A 59 -8.26 10.26 -25.20
CA ASP A 59 -6.81 10.51 -25.28
C ASP A 59 -5.93 9.79 -24.26
N LEU A 60 -5.27 8.70 -24.70
CA LEU A 60 -4.36 7.91 -23.87
C LEU A 60 -3.28 8.75 -23.18
N GLY A 61 -2.96 9.95 -23.67
CA GLY A 61 -1.96 10.85 -23.07
C GLY A 61 -2.45 11.72 -21.91
N VAL A 62 -3.74 11.76 -21.58
CA VAL A 62 -4.28 12.64 -20.51
C VAL A 62 -5.01 11.84 -19.42
N PHE A 63 -4.81 12.23 -18.17
CA PHE A 63 -5.47 11.65 -17.00
C PHE A 63 -6.17 12.72 -16.15
N LYS A 64 -7.40 12.44 -15.70
CA LYS A 64 -8.16 13.28 -14.75
C LYS A 64 -8.97 12.40 -13.82
N PHE A 65 -8.85 12.62 -12.52
CA PHE A 65 -9.66 11.90 -11.53
C PHE A 65 -11.17 12.06 -11.76
N THR A 66 -11.62 13.20 -12.28
CA THR A 66 -13.05 13.46 -12.52
C THR A 66 -13.68 12.66 -13.66
N ASP A 67 -12.87 11.97 -14.47
CA ASP A 67 -13.37 11.19 -15.61
C ASP A 67 -13.89 9.81 -15.16
N TYR A 68 -13.46 9.33 -13.99
CA TYR A 68 -13.84 8.04 -13.41
C TYR A 68 -15.18 8.07 -12.68
N ASP A 69 -15.92 6.96 -12.78
CA ASP A 69 -17.21 6.75 -12.15
C ASP A 69 -17.09 6.08 -10.77
N CYS A 70 -15.96 5.40 -10.50
CA CYS A 70 -15.57 5.04 -9.16
C CYS A 70 -14.05 5.00 -8.98
N ILE A 71 -13.58 5.25 -7.76
CA ILE A 71 -12.17 5.28 -7.39
C ILE A 71 -11.97 4.52 -6.08
N GLY A 72 -11.17 3.45 -6.12
CA GLY A 72 -10.70 2.77 -4.93
C GLY A 72 -9.31 3.25 -4.51
N PHE A 73 -9.07 3.31 -3.21
CA PHE A 73 -7.79 3.63 -2.60
C PHE A 73 -7.36 2.51 -1.66
N ASP A 74 -6.09 2.15 -1.68
CA ASP A 74 -5.49 1.43 -0.56
C ASP A 74 -5.28 2.37 0.65
N LEU A 75 -5.08 1.79 1.83
CA LEU A 75 -4.80 2.54 3.05
C LEU A 75 -3.29 2.69 3.29
N ASP A 76 -2.60 1.58 3.48
CA ASP A 76 -1.25 1.52 4.04
C ASP A 76 -0.24 1.94 2.96
N ASN A 77 0.69 2.85 3.25
CA ASN A 77 1.60 3.49 2.26
C ASN A 77 0.91 4.24 1.10
N THR A 78 -0.41 4.41 1.12
CA THR A 78 -1.17 5.08 0.07
C THR A 78 -1.86 6.35 0.58
N ILE A 79 -2.89 6.19 1.42
CA ILE A 79 -3.50 7.32 2.16
C ILE A 79 -2.71 7.57 3.44
N CYS A 80 -2.37 6.50 4.17
CA CYS A 80 -1.51 6.53 5.34
C CYS A 80 -0.06 6.45 4.88
N ARG A 81 0.64 7.58 4.96
CA ARG A 81 2.09 7.59 4.76
C ARG A 81 2.79 7.22 6.06
N TYR A 82 3.69 6.27 5.98
CA TYR A 82 4.54 5.89 7.08
C TYR A 82 5.86 6.65 7.05
N LYS A 83 6.46 6.84 8.21
CA LYS A 83 7.86 7.20 8.36
C LYS A 83 8.67 5.93 8.14
N VAL A 84 8.83 5.55 6.87
CA VAL A 84 9.33 4.23 6.47
C VAL A 84 10.67 3.88 7.12
N GLY A 85 11.58 4.85 7.30
CA GLY A 85 12.84 4.61 8.03
C GLY A 85 12.62 4.15 9.48
N GLU A 86 11.67 4.73 10.21
CA GLU A 86 11.35 4.34 11.58
C GLU A 86 10.63 2.99 11.65
N ILE A 87 9.70 2.76 10.71
CA ILE A 87 8.97 1.49 10.59
C ILE A 87 9.93 0.34 10.29
N MET A 88 10.81 0.49 9.31
CA MET A 88 11.76 -0.56 8.92
C MET A 88 12.70 -0.93 10.07
N ARG A 89 13.17 0.06 10.85
CA ARG A 89 14.00 -0.19 12.04
C ARG A 89 13.25 -0.97 13.13
N LEU A 90 11.98 -0.62 13.38
CA LEU A 90 11.13 -1.36 14.32
C LEU A 90 10.95 -2.81 13.86
N GLU A 91 10.54 -3.01 12.62
CA GLU A 91 10.29 -4.33 12.04
C GLU A 91 11.53 -5.21 12.07
N TYR A 92 12.68 -4.67 11.66
CA TYR A 92 13.94 -5.39 11.73
C TYR A 92 14.23 -5.86 13.14
N SER A 93 14.14 -4.96 14.13
CA SER A 93 14.46 -5.27 15.53
C SER A 93 13.58 -6.39 16.08
N LEU A 94 12.30 -6.43 15.70
CA LEU A 94 11.35 -7.45 16.11
C LEU A 94 11.62 -8.79 15.43
N ILE A 95 11.98 -8.78 14.13
CA ILE A 95 12.36 -9.99 13.40
C ILE A 95 13.63 -10.58 14.01
N ALA A 96 14.67 -9.76 14.19
CA ALA A 96 15.96 -10.18 14.74
C ALA A 96 15.82 -10.74 16.16
N ASP A 97 15.11 -10.03 17.06
CA ASP A 97 14.84 -10.49 18.42
C ASP A 97 14.12 -11.84 18.42
N TYR A 98 13.09 -11.99 17.57
CA TYR A 98 12.37 -13.26 17.43
C TYR A 98 13.30 -14.38 16.97
N MET A 99 14.12 -14.15 15.94
CA MET A 99 15.04 -15.16 15.41
C MET A 99 16.05 -15.63 16.45
N VAL A 100 16.70 -14.69 17.14
CA VAL A 100 17.71 -15.01 18.16
C VAL A 100 17.07 -15.72 19.37
N ASN A 101 15.98 -15.18 19.92
CA ASN A 101 15.38 -15.72 21.14
C ASN A 101 14.59 -17.03 20.90
N ARG A 102 13.95 -17.18 19.73
CA ARG A 102 13.10 -18.34 19.44
C ARG A 102 13.86 -19.50 18.82
N TYR A 103 14.75 -19.20 17.87
CA TYR A 103 15.42 -20.20 17.03
C TYR A 103 16.91 -20.33 17.33
N GLY A 104 17.49 -19.42 18.11
CA GLY A 104 18.89 -19.50 18.51
C GLY A 104 19.87 -19.08 17.43
N TYR A 105 19.47 -18.19 16.52
CA TYR A 105 20.39 -17.54 15.58
C TYR A 105 21.44 -16.71 16.33
N GLU A 106 22.56 -16.45 15.66
CA GLU A 106 23.70 -15.73 16.23
C GLU A 106 23.32 -14.31 16.71
N PRO A 107 23.83 -13.84 17.87
CA PRO A 107 23.49 -12.53 18.43
C PRO A 107 23.80 -11.33 17.54
N GLU A 108 24.69 -11.48 16.55
CA GLU A 108 25.02 -10.48 15.53
C GLU A 108 23.79 -10.02 14.75
N LEU A 109 22.73 -10.84 14.65
CA LEU A 109 21.45 -10.40 14.08
C LEU A 109 20.82 -9.25 14.88
N LEU A 110 21.16 -9.06 16.16
CA LEU A 110 20.63 -7.95 16.97
C LEU A 110 21.33 -6.61 16.71
N LEU A 111 22.34 -6.57 15.83
CA LEU A 111 22.95 -5.30 15.42
C LEU A 111 21.92 -4.38 14.76
N PRO A 112 22.02 -3.05 14.90
CA PRO A 112 21.07 -2.13 14.30
C PRO A 112 20.89 -2.35 12.79
N LEU A 113 19.67 -2.12 12.28
CA LEU A 113 19.40 -2.15 10.84
C LEU A 113 20.31 -1.17 10.09
N ASP A 114 20.65 -0.04 10.73
CA ASP A 114 21.49 1.03 10.17
C ASP A 114 22.85 0.56 9.64
N ASP A 115 23.41 -0.53 10.19
CA ASP A 115 24.70 -1.06 9.73
C ASP A 115 24.61 -1.64 8.31
N ASP A 116 23.41 -2.08 7.86
CA ASP A 116 23.16 -2.65 6.53
C ASP A 116 21.94 -2.01 5.84
N ILE A 117 21.57 -0.78 6.19
CA ILE A 117 20.39 -0.10 5.62
C ILE A 117 20.49 0.04 4.10
N ASP A 118 21.71 0.25 3.57
CA ASP A 118 22.00 0.36 2.13
C ASP A 118 21.72 -0.94 1.36
N PHE A 119 21.53 -2.07 2.05
CA PHE A 119 21.10 -3.34 1.46
C PHE A 119 19.60 -3.35 1.12
N LEU A 120 18.79 -2.50 1.76
CA LEU A 120 17.36 -2.45 1.48
C LEU A 120 17.11 -1.87 0.09
N HIS A 121 16.29 -2.57 -0.70
CA HIS A 121 15.86 -2.09 -1.99
C HIS A 121 14.55 -2.78 -2.40
N LYS A 122 13.50 -2.00 -2.65
CA LYS A 122 12.20 -2.54 -3.07
C LYS A 122 12.34 -3.36 -4.35
N GLY A 123 11.80 -4.58 -4.34
CA GLY A 123 11.75 -5.48 -5.48
C GLY A 123 12.92 -6.44 -5.65
N ILE A 124 13.83 -6.56 -4.67
CA ILE A 124 14.86 -7.61 -4.67
C ILE A 124 14.25 -8.99 -4.42
N ILE A 125 14.89 -10.02 -4.97
CA ILE A 125 14.41 -11.41 -4.96
C ILE A 125 15.46 -12.30 -4.28
N LEU A 126 15.09 -12.98 -3.20
CA LEU A 126 15.87 -14.04 -2.58
C LEU A 126 15.66 -15.36 -3.34
N ASP A 127 16.74 -15.93 -3.87
CA ASP A 127 16.87 -17.35 -4.16
C ASP A 127 17.05 -18.10 -2.83
N ILE A 128 15.96 -18.70 -2.35
CA ILE A 128 15.86 -19.23 -0.98
C ILE A 128 16.92 -20.28 -0.73
N LYS A 129 17.12 -21.18 -1.70
CA LYS A 129 18.05 -22.30 -1.55
C LYS A 129 19.49 -21.85 -1.63
N ARG A 130 19.84 -20.91 -2.49
CA ARG A 130 21.24 -20.50 -2.70
C ARG A 130 21.72 -19.37 -1.78
N GLY A 131 20.82 -18.77 -0.99
CA GLY A 131 21.16 -17.64 -0.14
C GLY A 131 21.57 -16.39 -0.94
N ASN A 132 21.07 -16.26 -2.17
CA ASN A 132 21.43 -15.15 -3.05
C ASN A 132 20.28 -14.17 -3.21
N PHE A 133 20.58 -12.88 -3.20
CA PHE A 133 19.61 -11.83 -3.51
C PHE A 133 19.86 -11.31 -4.92
N LEU A 134 18.80 -11.08 -5.67
CA LEU A 134 18.84 -10.77 -7.09
C LEU A 134 18.06 -9.48 -7.35
N LYS A 135 18.68 -8.57 -8.10
CA LYS A 135 17.99 -7.46 -8.77
C LYS A 135 17.90 -7.76 -10.25
N CYS A 136 16.68 -7.78 -10.75
CA CYS A 136 16.40 -8.26 -12.11
C CYS A 136 15.84 -7.15 -13.00
N SER A 137 16.06 -7.31 -14.31
CA SER A 137 15.45 -6.48 -15.33
C SER A 137 13.98 -6.84 -15.56
N ASP A 138 13.28 -6.00 -16.31
CA ASP A 138 11.93 -6.25 -16.80
C ASP A 138 11.81 -7.54 -17.64
N SER A 139 12.88 -7.93 -18.33
CA SER A 139 12.99 -9.19 -19.07
C SER A 139 13.39 -10.38 -18.18
N GLY A 140 13.56 -10.17 -16.88
CA GLY A 140 13.99 -11.16 -15.89
C GLY A 140 15.47 -11.58 -15.98
N CYS A 141 16.33 -10.76 -16.59
CA CYS A 141 17.78 -10.92 -16.54
C CYS A 141 18.32 -10.42 -15.19
N ILE A 142 19.23 -11.16 -14.58
CA ILE A 142 19.86 -10.77 -13.32
C ILE A 142 20.90 -9.67 -13.61
N ILE A 143 20.61 -8.45 -13.13
CA ILE A 143 21.45 -7.26 -13.31
C ILE A 143 22.55 -7.26 -12.25
N ARG A 144 22.16 -7.45 -10.98
CA ARG A 144 23.05 -7.52 -9.81
C ARG A 144 22.63 -8.65 -8.88
N ALA A 145 23.59 -9.17 -8.13
CA ALA A 145 23.33 -10.16 -7.10
C ALA A 145 24.27 -10.01 -5.90
N THR A 146 23.83 -10.51 -4.75
CA THR A 146 24.66 -10.74 -3.56
C THR A 146 24.47 -12.19 -3.09
N HIS A 147 25.46 -12.70 -2.36
CA HIS A 147 25.33 -13.88 -1.51
C HIS A 147 25.38 -13.42 -0.05
N GLY A 148 24.30 -13.61 0.71
CA GLY A 148 24.12 -12.85 1.95
C GLY A 148 24.25 -11.34 1.67
N THR A 149 25.05 -10.62 2.46
CA THR A 149 25.37 -9.21 2.20
C THR A 149 26.50 -9.00 1.19
N ARG A 150 27.25 -10.05 0.83
CA ARG A 150 28.43 -9.94 -0.05
C ARG A 150 28.05 -9.78 -1.52
N PRO A 151 28.49 -8.70 -2.20
CA PRO A 151 28.28 -8.56 -3.64
C PRO A 151 28.91 -9.70 -4.45
N MET A 152 28.16 -10.20 -5.44
CA MET A 152 28.64 -11.18 -6.41
C MET A 152 29.21 -10.46 -7.64
N THR A 153 30.35 -10.94 -8.12
CA THR A 153 30.92 -10.56 -9.40
C THR A 153 30.10 -11.13 -10.56
N ARG A 154 30.28 -10.56 -11.75
CA ARG A 154 29.62 -11.06 -12.97
C ARG A 154 29.94 -12.54 -13.24
N ASP A 155 31.17 -12.96 -12.97
CA ASP A 155 31.60 -14.34 -13.21
C ASP A 155 30.91 -15.30 -12.22
N GLU A 156 30.79 -14.93 -10.94
CA GLU A 156 30.01 -15.70 -9.95
C GLU A 156 28.53 -15.81 -10.35
N ILE A 157 27.91 -14.72 -10.83
CA ILE A 157 26.52 -14.75 -11.31
C ILE A 157 26.39 -15.72 -12.50
N VAL A 158 27.34 -15.69 -13.44
CA VAL A 158 27.34 -16.57 -14.62
C VAL A 158 27.57 -18.03 -14.24
N GLU A 159 28.40 -18.29 -13.24
CA GLU A 159 28.63 -19.63 -12.71
C GLU A 159 27.35 -20.22 -12.09
N VAL A 160 26.61 -19.43 -11.32
CA VAL A 160 25.40 -19.88 -10.62
C VAL A 160 24.16 -19.92 -11.53
N TYR A 161 23.95 -18.87 -12.32
CA TYR A 161 22.71 -18.65 -13.10
C TYR A 161 22.88 -18.78 -14.61
N GLY A 162 24.07 -19.19 -15.07
CA GLY A 162 24.38 -19.38 -16.49
C GLY A 162 24.75 -18.09 -17.22
N LYS A 163 25.28 -18.26 -18.45
CA LYS A 163 25.86 -17.18 -19.26
C LYS A 163 24.90 -16.05 -19.58
N ASP A 164 23.63 -16.38 -19.74
CA ASP A 164 22.58 -15.39 -20.05
C ASP A 164 22.10 -14.66 -18.80
N ARG A 165 22.53 -15.09 -17.60
CA ARG A 165 22.11 -14.57 -16.28
C ARG A 165 20.59 -14.61 -16.11
N VAL A 166 19.97 -15.68 -16.57
CA VAL A 166 18.53 -15.91 -16.54
C VAL A 166 18.26 -17.16 -15.73
N TRP A 167 17.28 -17.06 -14.83
CA TRP A 167 16.79 -18.18 -14.05
C TRP A 167 15.28 -18.31 -14.25
N GLU A 168 14.81 -19.48 -14.70
CA GLU A 168 13.40 -19.69 -15.08
C GLU A 168 12.38 -19.23 -14.00
N PRO A 169 12.59 -19.49 -12.69
CA PRO A 169 11.72 -18.96 -11.65
C PRO A 169 11.60 -17.43 -11.64
N VAL A 170 12.66 -16.68 -11.97
CA VAL A 170 12.61 -15.22 -12.10
C VAL A 170 11.80 -14.81 -13.33
N ILE A 171 11.87 -15.56 -14.42
CA ILE A 171 11.05 -15.32 -15.62
C ILE A 171 9.56 -15.53 -15.33
N GLU A 172 9.21 -16.59 -14.60
CA GLU A 172 7.82 -16.82 -14.20
C GLU A 172 7.34 -15.76 -13.19
N PHE A 173 8.20 -15.39 -12.24
CA PHE A 173 7.94 -14.31 -11.30
C PHE A 173 7.71 -12.99 -12.03
N SER A 174 8.52 -12.61 -13.03
CA SER A 174 8.40 -11.30 -13.69
C SER A 174 7.08 -11.10 -14.43
N ARG A 175 6.38 -12.19 -14.79
CA ARG A 175 5.06 -12.13 -15.43
C ARG A 175 3.93 -11.77 -14.47
N THR A 176 4.09 -12.04 -13.18
CA THR A 176 2.99 -11.95 -12.19
C THR A 176 3.34 -11.11 -10.96
N LEU A 177 4.62 -10.99 -10.65
CA LEU A 177 5.18 -10.45 -9.41
C LEU A 177 4.66 -11.15 -8.15
N TYR A 178 4.27 -12.42 -8.27
CA TYR A 178 3.85 -13.28 -7.17
C TYR A 178 4.83 -14.44 -6.98
N ASP A 179 5.06 -14.79 -5.71
CA ASP A 179 6.04 -15.81 -5.31
C ASP A 179 5.38 -17.19 -5.46
N LEU A 180 5.06 -17.54 -6.71
CA LEU A 180 4.26 -18.70 -7.03
C LEU A 180 5.10 -19.99 -6.93
N PRO A 181 4.48 -21.08 -6.45
CA PRO A 181 5.09 -22.40 -6.50
C PRO A 181 5.29 -22.82 -7.96
N VAL A 182 6.48 -23.33 -8.30
CA VAL A 182 6.76 -23.92 -9.62
C VAL A 182 6.37 -25.40 -9.56
N ASN A 183 5.52 -25.87 -10.48
CA ASN A 183 5.08 -27.27 -10.57
C ASN A 183 4.42 -27.86 -9.29
N GLY A 184 3.87 -27.02 -8.41
CA GLY A 184 3.23 -27.45 -7.16
C GLY A 184 4.19 -27.73 -6.00
N GLU A 185 5.47 -27.41 -6.15
CA GLU A 185 6.49 -27.45 -5.10
C GLU A 185 6.51 -26.17 -4.26
N VAL A 186 7.24 -26.15 -3.14
CA VAL A 186 7.43 -24.92 -2.33
C VAL A 186 8.08 -23.84 -3.20
N PRO A 187 7.69 -22.55 -3.09
CA PRO A 187 8.35 -21.47 -3.81
C PRO A 187 9.86 -21.52 -3.60
N VAL A 188 10.62 -21.50 -4.69
CA VAL A 188 12.11 -21.51 -4.67
C VAL A 188 12.70 -20.10 -4.53
N LEU A 189 11.86 -19.08 -4.68
CA LEU A 189 12.20 -17.68 -4.48
C LEU A 189 11.21 -16.99 -3.55
N ARG A 190 11.67 -15.90 -2.95
CA ARG A 190 10.88 -14.93 -2.17
C ARG A 190 11.26 -13.53 -2.64
N SER A 191 10.31 -12.62 -2.82
CA SER A 191 10.64 -11.24 -3.21
C SER A 191 10.13 -10.22 -2.21
N PHE A 192 10.89 -9.15 -1.98
CA PHE A 192 10.58 -8.13 -0.97
C PHE A 192 9.99 -6.91 -1.67
N LYS A 193 8.70 -6.65 -1.48
CA LYS A 193 7.87 -5.84 -2.38
C LYS A 193 7.45 -4.51 -1.81
N ASP A 194 7.50 -4.36 -0.48
CA ASP A 194 7.01 -3.18 0.23
C ASP A 194 7.81 -2.92 1.51
N TYR A 195 7.50 -1.82 2.18
CA TYR A 195 8.24 -1.39 3.35
C TYR A 195 7.99 -2.27 4.59
N PHE A 196 6.97 -3.15 4.57
CA PHE A 196 6.65 -4.07 5.66
C PHE A 196 7.37 -5.42 5.56
N ASP A 197 7.90 -5.76 4.38
CA ASP A 197 8.67 -6.99 4.18
C ASP A 197 10.17 -6.75 3.93
N LEU A 198 10.57 -5.55 3.50
CA LEU A 198 11.97 -5.21 3.22
C LEU A 198 12.95 -5.53 4.34
N PRO A 199 12.67 -5.23 5.63
CA PRO A 199 13.60 -5.55 6.73
C PRO A 199 13.91 -7.04 6.88
N ALA A 200 13.00 -7.92 6.45
CA ALA A 200 13.24 -9.36 6.45
C ALA A 200 14.36 -9.76 5.48
N ALA A 201 14.64 -8.96 4.44
CA ALA A 201 15.75 -9.21 3.52
C ALA A 201 17.11 -9.11 4.24
N VAL A 202 17.29 -8.10 5.09
CA VAL A 202 18.52 -7.94 5.91
C VAL A 202 18.63 -9.06 6.94
N ALA A 203 17.52 -9.47 7.56
CA ALA A 203 17.52 -10.59 8.49
C ALA A 203 17.96 -11.90 7.80
N CYS A 204 17.45 -12.18 6.60
CA CYS A 204 17.91 -13.30 5.77
C CYS A 204 19.40 -13.16 5.43
N ALA A 205 19.84 -12.00 4.93
CA ALA A 205 21.21 -11.78 4.48
C ALA A 205 22.23 -11.98 5.62
N ARG A 206 21.98 -11.38 6.79
CA ARG A 206 22.84 -11.53 7.97
C ARG A 206 22.85 -12.96 8.52
N ALA A 207 21.72 -13.66 8.47
CA ALA A 207 21.68 -15.06 8.87
C ALA A 207 22.49 -15.97 7.93
N ILE A 208 22.48 -15.69 6.62
CA ILE A 208 23.33 -16.38 5.63
C ILE A 208 24.80 -16.11 5.95
N ASP A 209 25.19 -14.85 6.14
CA ASP A 209 26.58 -14.49 6.46
C ASP A 209 27.04 -15.12 7.79
N ALA A 210 26.16 -15.19 8.80
CA ALA A 210 26.47 -15.81 10.08
C ALA A 210 26.72 -17.32 9.94
N GLN A 211 25.89 -18.03 9.16
CA GLN A 211 26.10 -19.45 8.88
C GLN A 211 27.41 -19.71 8.14
N ASP A 212 27.70 -18.90 7.11
CA ASP A 212 28.95 -18.99 6.36
C ASP A 212 30.19 -18.80 7.24
N ASN A 213 30.14 -17.80 8.13
CA ASN A 213 31.23 -17.50 9.05
C ASN A 213 31.46 -18.59 10.09
N ALA A 214 30.39 -19.23 10.59
CA ALA A 214 30.49 -20.31 11.57
C ALA A 214 31.15 -21.57 10.97
N GLU A 215 30.94 -21.84 9.68
CA GLU A 215 31.30 -23.11 9.03
C GLU A 215 32.47 -22.95 8.04
N GLY A 216 32.93 -21.71 7.83
CA GLY A 216 34.13 -21.39 7.06
C GLY A 216 33.89 -21.30 5.55
N GLY A 217 32.66 -21.05 5.11
CA GLY A 217 32.30 -20.87 3.70
C GLY A 217 30.81 -21.12 3.40
N PRO A 218 30.39 -20.89 2.14
CA PRO A 218 29.01 -21.03 1.73
C PRO A 218 28.53 -22.48 1.73
N PHE A 219 27.24 -22.66 1.98
CA PHE A 219 26.55 -23.94 1.97
C PHE A 219 25.99 -24.29 0.58
N ASP A 220 25.73 -25.58 0.36
CA ASP A 220 25.03 -26.03 -0.85
C ASP A 220 23.56 -25.57 -0.89
N GLU A 221 22.88 -25.58 0.26
CA GLU A 221 21.50 -25.10 0.42
C GLU A 221 21.29 -24.41 1.78
N TYR A 222 20.44 -23.38 1.80
CA TYR A 222 19.99 -22.66 3.00
C TYR A 222 18.51 -22.93 3.29
N ASP A 223 18.12 -22.85 4.56
CA ASP A 223 16.72 -22.99 5.02
C ASP A 223 16.35 -21.91 6.05
N ILE A 224 16.73 -20.66 5.76
CA ILE A 224 16.57 -19.50 6.68
C ILE A 224 15.20 -18.83 6.52
N TRP A 225 14.68 -18.76 5.29
CA TRP A 225 13.45 -18.04 4.99
C TRP A 225 12.24 -18.50 5.82
N PRO A 226 12.01 -19.81 6.08
CA PRO A 226 10.87 -20.23 6.89
C PRO A 226 10.84 -19.60 8.29
N ASP A 227 11.99 -19.50 8.97
CA ASP A 227 12.08 -18.91 10.31
C ASP A 227 11.84 -17.39 10.26
N VAL A 228 12.46 -16.71 9.29
CA VAL A 228 12.26 -15.27 9.06
C VAL A 228 10.79 -14.97 8.73
N HIS A 229 10.17 -15.80 7.90
CA HIS A 229 8.75 -15.67 7.54
C HIS A 229 7.85 -15.84 8.76
N VAL A 230 8.13 -16.80 9.64
CA VAL A 230 7.37 -16.96 10.89
C VAL A 230 7.54 -15.74 11.81
N ALA A 231 8.77 -15.22 11.95
CA ALA A 231 9.05 -14.01 12.72
C ALA A 231 8.26 -12.80 12.17
N MET A 232 8.31 -12.59 10.85
CA MET A 232 7.58 -11.53 10.16
C MET A 232 6.06 -11.68 10.33
N CYS A 233 5.51 -12.87 10.08
CA CYS A 233 4.10 -13.15 10.30
C CYS A 233 3.67 -12.97 11.77
N ASN A 234 4.56 -13.20 12.74
CA ASN A 234 4.28 -12.99 14.14
C ASN A 234 4.04 -11.51 14.47
N MET A 235 4.72 -10.57 13.80
CA MET A 235 4.52 -9.13 14.00
C MET A 235 3.10 -8.69 13.61
N TYR A 236 2.62 -9.16 12.46
CA TYR A 236 1.36 -8.69 11.85
C TYR A 236 0.13 -9.56 12.13
N ARG A 237 0.19 -10.47 13.11
CA ARG A 237 -1.01 -11.27 13.46
C ARG A 237 -2.13 -10.35 13.91
N ARG A 238 -3.31 -10.48 13.30
CA ARG A 238 -4.42 -9.55 13.52
C ARG A 238 -4.86 -9.50 14.98
N GLU A 239 -4.87 -10.66 15.64
CA GLU A 239 -5.18 -10.77 17.06
C GLU A 239 -4.19 -10.00 17.95
N HIS A 240 -2.96 -9.74 17.50
CA HIS A 240 -1.97 -8.99 18.26
C HIS A 240 -2.32 -7.51 18.35
N PHE A 241 -3.05 -6.95 17.39
CA PHE A 241 -3.50 -5.55 17.46
C PHE A 241 -4.39 -5.31 18.68
N ARG A 242 -5.32 -6.22 18.96
CA ARG A 242 -6.26 -6.10 20.10
C ARG A 242 -5.64 -6.46 21.44
N ASN A 243 -4.71 -7.42 21.43
CA ASN A 243 -4.12 -7.99 22.63
C ASN A 243 -2.81 -7.30 23.04
N ASP A 244 -2.36 -6.29 22.30
CA ASP A 244 -1.10 -5.60 22.55
C ASP A 244 0.12 -6.55 22.56
N LEU A 245 0.20 -7.40 21.53
CA LEU A 245 1.27 -8.39 21.36
C LEU A 245 2.11 -8.12 20.11
N GLY A 246 3.19 -8.88 19.93
CA GLY A 246 4.00 -8.86 18.70
C GLY A 246 4.90 -7.63 18.51
N GLY A 247 4.87 -6.66 19.43
CA GLY A 247 5.75 -5.47 19.44
C GLY A 247 5.35 -4.38 18.46
N PHE A 248 5.01 -4.74 17.21
CA PHE A 248 4.68 -3.78 16.16
C PHE A 248 3.44 -2.93 16.48
N PHE A 249 2.29 -3.59 16.67
CA PHE A 249 1.04 -2.86 16.96
C PHE A 249 1.04 -2.10 18.30
N PRO A 250 1.56 -2.63 19.42
CA PRO A 250 1.68 -1.88 20.66
C PRO A 250 2.46 -0.57 20.50
N GLU A 251 3.60 -0.64 19.81
CA GLU A 251 4.48 0.51 19.61
C GLU A 251 3.80 1.56 18.72
N LEU A 252 3.18 1.11 17.62
CA LEU A 252 2.43 1.97 16.71
C LEU A 252 1.24 2.67 17.38
N LYS A 253 0.51 1.98 18.25
CA LYS A 253 -0.62 2.57 19.01
C LYS A 253 -0.15 3.55 20.08
N THR A 254 1.00 3.29 20.70
CA THR A 254 1.52 4.11 21.80
C THR A 254 2.16 5.39 21.29
N ASN A 255 2.90 5.29 20.19
CA ASN A 255 3.70 6.39 19.63
C ASN A 255 3.39 6.62 18.13
N PRO A 256 2.13 6.80 17.71
CA PRO A 256 1.75 6.85 16.30
C PRO A 256 2.49 7.95 15.53
N GLU A 257 2.75 9.11 16.15
CA GLU A 257 3.48 10.22 15.54
C GLU A 257 4.94 9.90 15.23
N LYS A 258 5.53 8.85 15.85
CA LYS A 258 6.88 8.39 15.50
C LYS A 258 6.89 7.66 14.15
N TYR A 259 5.76 7.07 13.75
CA TYR A 259 5.71 6.13 12.64
C TYR A 259 4.79 6.54 11.49
N ILE A 260 3.84 7.44 11.74
CA ILE A 260 2.77 7.80 10.79
C ILE A 260 2.73 9.31 10.61
N TYR A 261 2.50 9.73 9.36
CA TYR A 261 2.19 11.12 9.03
C TYR A 261 0.68 11.37 9.09
N GLU A 262 0.29 12.48 9.71
CA GLU A 262 -1.06 13.01 9.52
C GLU A 262 -1.23 13.49 8.07
N ALA A 263 -2.41 13.26 7.48
CA ALA A 263 -2.73 13.83 6.17
C ALA A 263 -2.84 15.35 6.28
N SER A 264 -2.34 16.07 5.28
CA SER A 264 -2.51 17.51 5.24
C SER A 264 -4.00 17.88 5.09
N GLU A 265 -4.37 19.06 5.59
CA GLU A 265 -5.72 19.61 5.37
C GLU A 265 -6.06 19.75 3.89
N ARG A 266 -5.04 19.87 3.03
CA ARG A 266 -5.20 19.90 1.58
C ARG A 266 -5.59 18.52 1.05
N LEU A 267 -4.91 17.46 1.46
CA LEU A 267 -5.25 16.08 1.10
C LEU A 267 -6.65 15.70 1.59
N LYS A 268 -6.99 16.02 2.85
CA LYS A 268 -8.35 15.81 3.38
C LYS A 268 -9.41 16.49 2.52
N LYS A 269 -9.22 17.77 2.16
CA LYS A 269 -10.15 18.50 1.26
C LYS A 269 -10.24 17.87 -0.12
N TRP A 270 -9.11 17.41 -0.66
CA TRP A 270 -9.07 16.75 -1.96
C TRP A 270 -9.85 15.43 -1.96
N LEU A 271 -9.65 14.57 -0.95
CA LEU A 271 -10.38 13.30 -0.80
C LEU A 271 -11.89 13.54 -0.67
N ARG A 272 -12.32 14.54 0.12
CA ARG A 272 -13.74 14.91 0.21
C ARG A 272 -14.29 15.38 -1.14
N ALA A 273 -13.55 16.20 -1.88
CA ALA A 273 -13.97 16.66 -3.20
C ALA A 273 -14.09 15.51 -4.21
N ILE A 274 -13.21 14.51 -4.14
CA ILE A 274 -13.33 13.27 -4.93
C ILE A 274 -14.60 12.51 -4.54
N ASN A 275 -14.84 12.28 -3.25
CA ASN A 275 -16.04 11.60 -2.74
C ASN A 275 -17.33 12.35 -3.15
N ASP A 276 -17.34 13.68 -3.13
CA ASP A 276 -18.51 14.45 -3.56
C ASP A 276 -18.80 14.28 -5.07
N HIS A 277 -17.77 14.04 -5.88
CA HIS A 277 -17.89 13.96 -7.35
C HIS A 277 -18.13 12.54 -7.88
N THR A 278 -17.54 11.51 -7.27
CA THR A 278 -17.57 10.12 -7.76
C THR A 278 -17.71 9.11 -6.62
N PHE A 279 -17.98 7.84 -6.93
CA PHE A 279 -18.02 6.80 -5.90
C PHE A 279 -16.61 6.50 -5.41
N THR A 280 -16.42 6.43 -4.10
CA THR A 280 -15.10 6.22 -3.49
C THR A 280 -15.07 5.04 -2.56
N PHE A 281 -13.98 4.27 -2.62
CA PHE A 281 -13.79 3.09 -1.79
C PHE A 281 -12.45 3.15 -1.07
N LEU A 282 -12.44 2.77 0.20
CA LEU A 282 -11.22 2.33 0.86
C LEU A 282 -11.18 0.80 0.79
N ILE A 283 -10.14 0.24 0.19
CA ILE A 283 -9.98 -1.21 0.03
C ILE A 283 -8.62 -1.59 0.61
N SER A 284 -8.61 -2.10 1.84
CA SER A 284 -7.39 -2.40 2.58
C SER A 284 -7.28 -3.89 2.92
N GLY A 285 -6.05 -4.41 2.92
CA GLY A 285 -5.74 -5.76 3.41
C GLY A 285 -5.85 -5.90 4.93
N SER A 286 -5.81 -4.79 5.65
CA SER A 286 -5.83 -4.70 7.10
C SER A 286 -7.20 -5.03 7.70
N SER A 287 -7.22 -5.48 8.96
CA SER A 287 -8.46 -5.64 9.72
C SER A 287 -9.06 -4.28 10.09
N ILE A 288 -10.38 -4.22 10.27
CA ILE A 288 -11.10 -2.94 10.45
C ILE A 288 -10.66 -2.17 11.70
N ASP A 289 -10.29 -2.86 12.78
CA ASP A 289 -9.79 -2.25 14.01
C ASP A 289 -8.48 -1.50 13.80
N TYR A 290 -7.51 -2.14 13.15
CA TYR A 290 -6.26 -1.51 12.74
C TYR A 290 -6.51 -0.39 11.74
N ALA A 291 -7.23 -0.67 10.64
CA ALA A 291 -7.51 0.32 9.60
C ALA A 291 -8.22 1.56 10.17
N SER A 292 -9.18 1.37 11.08
CA SER A 292 -9.86 2.49 11.77
C SER A 292 -8.93 3.27 12.69
N HIS A 293 -8.01 2.61 13.38
CA HIS A 293 -7.04 3.29 14.25
C HIS A 293 -6.12 4.18 13.43
N ILE A 294 -5.54 3.63 12.36
CA ILE A 294 -4.67 4.36 11.44
C ILE A 294 -5.42 5.50 10.76
N ALA A 295 -6.57 5.22 10.15
CA ALA A 295 -7.36 6.23 9.45
C ALA A 295 -7.84 7.36 10.38
N ARG A 296 -8.16 7.07 11.65
CA ARG A 296 -8.50 8.11 12.64
C ARG A 296 -7.32 9.03 12.92
N PHE A 297 -6.12 8.49 13.06
CA PHE A 297 -4.92 9.29 13.25
C PHE A 297 -4.63 10.17 12.01
N VAL A 298 -4.72 9.58 10.81
CA VAL A 298 -4.35 10.26 9.56
C VAL A 298 -5.39 11.29 9.10
N LEU A 299 -6.69 10.92 9.10
CA LEU A 299 -7.77 11.71 8.50
C LEU A 299 -8.67 12.41 9.53
N GLY A 300 -8.55 12.06 10.81
CA GLY A 300 -9.37 12.56 11.91
C GLY A 300 -10.53 11.61 12.30
N PRO A 301 -11.32 11.97 13.32
CA PRO A 301 -12.37 11.10 13.87
C PRO A 301 -13.43 10.68 12.83
N ASP A 302 -13.71 11.55 11.86
CA ASP A 302 -14.72 11.35 10.81
C ASP A 302 -14.12 10.71 9.53
N TRP A 303 -13.03 9.95 9.66
CA TRP A 303 -12.33 9.33 8.51
C TRP A 303 -13.25 8.48 7.61
N ARG A 304 -14.31 7.90 8.16
CA ARG A 304 -15.25 7.06 7.41
C ARG A 304 -16.00 7.85 6.34
N ASP A 305 -16.19 9.15 6.54
CA ASP A 305 -16.95 10.03 5.63
C ASP A 305 -16.20 10.35 4.33
N TYR A 306 -14.91 10.04 4.26
CA TYR A 306 -14.11 10.24 3.05
C TYR A 306 -14.36 9.15 1.99
N PHE A 307 -15.05 8.06 2.34
CA PHE A 307 -15.34 6.94 1.45
C PHE A 307 -16.84 6.64 1.41
N ASP A 308 -17.36 6.20 0.28
CA ASP A 308 -18.72 5.67 0.23
C ASP A 308 -18.73 4.28 0.88
N THR A 309 -17.93 3.34 0.37
CA THR A 309 -17.78 1.98 0.95
C THR A 309 -16.38 1.80 1.53
N VAL A 310 -16.28 1.06 2.64
CA VAL A 310 -15.00 0.59 3.18
C VAL A 310 -14.97 -0.93 3.15
N VAL A 311 -13.90 -1.49 2.59
CA VAL A 311 -13.63 -2.92 2.53
C VAL A 311 -12.31 -3.21 3.23
N CYS A 312 -12.38 -3.91 4.35
CA CYS A 312 -11.21 -4.37 5.10
C CYS A 312 -10.97 -5.85 4.83
N THR A 313 -9.81 -6.38 5.22
CA THR A 313 -9.46 -7.80 4.97
C THR A 313 -9.67 -8.19 3.49
N ALA A 314 -9.45 -7.27 2.56
CA ALA A 314 -9.74 -7.50 1.15
C ALA A 314 -8.97 -8.71 0.57
N LYS A 315 -7.82 -9.06 1.19
CA LYS A 315 -6.95 -10.17 0.77
C LYS A 315 -6.57 -10.04 -0.71
N LYS A 316 -6.10 -8.84 -1.07
CA LYS A 316 -5.48 -8.56 -2.37
C LYS A 316 -4.31 -9.53 -2.60
N PRO A 317 -4.01 -9.92 -3.86
CA PRO A 317 -4.70 -9.53 -5.10
C PRO A 317 -6.06 -10.22 -5.30
N GLY A 318 -6.40 -11.23 -4.50
CA GLY A 318 -7.60 -12.04 -4.70
C GLY A 318 -8.92 -11.28 -4.61
N PHE A 319 -8.93 -10.06 -4.08
CA PHE A 319 -10.09 -9.16 -4.19
C PHE A 319 -10.45 -8.85 -5.66
N PHE A 320 -9.45 -8.66 -6.51
CA PHE A 320 -9.64 -8.32 -7.92
C PHE A 320 -9.85 -9.56 -8.81
N THR A 321 -9.31 -10.72 -8.41
CA THR A 321 -9.23 -11.91 -9.28
C THR A 321 -10.08 -13.09 -8.82
N ALA A 322 -10.52 -13.11 -7.57
CA ALA A 322 -11.33 -14.21 -7.02
C ALA A 322 -12.73 -13.72 -6.62
N LYS A 323 -13.66 -14.66 -6.44
CA LYS A 323 -15.06 -14.38 -6.06
C LYS A 323 -15.32 -14.71 -4.59
N ARG A 324 -14.56 -14.08 -3.68
CA ARG A 324 -14.79 -14.27 -2.23
C ARG A 324 -16.03 -13.49 -1.81
N PRO A 325 -16.88 -14.04 -0.91
CA PRO A 325 -18.07 -13.33 -0.46
C PRO A 325 -17.68 -12.12 0.39
N PHE A 326 -18.49 -11.06 0.31
CA PHE A 326 -18.49 -10.00 1.30
C PHE A 326 -19.04 -10.53 2.61
N LYS A 327 -18.57 -9.97 3.72
CA LYS A 327 -19.09 -10.27 5.06
C LYS A 327 -19.40 -8.99 5.82
N PHE A 328 -20.46 -9.03 6.63
CA PHE A 328 -20.67 -8.02 7.65
C PHE A 328 -19.54 -8.09 8.67
N LEU A 329 -19.34 -7.00 9.40
CA LEU A 329 -18.43 -6.96 10.53
C LEU A 329 -19.20 -7.21 11.83
N ASN A 330 -18.71 -8.12 12.66
CA ASN A 330 -19.15 -8.28 14.04
C ASN A 330 -18.11 -7.63 14.96
N GLY A 331 -18.26 -6.32 15.17
CA GLY A 331 -17.19 -5.50 15.72
C GLY A 331 -15.96 -5.56 14.81
N PRO A 332 -14.80 -6.00 15.30
CA PRO A 332 -13.59 -6.09 14.48
C PRO A 332 -13.41 -7.41 13.72
N ASP A 333 -14.30 -8.38 13.93
CA ASP A 333 -14.23 -9.72 13.32
C ASP A 333 -15.17 -9.90 12.12
N ASP A 334 -14.87 -10.91 11.31
CA ASP A 334 -15.77 -11.37 10.24
C ASP A 334 -17.09 -11.87 10.85
N GLY A 335 -18.21 -11.32 10.38
CA GLY A 335 -19.56 -11.81 10.64
C GLY A 335 -20.10 -12.66 9.49
N ASP A 336 -21.43 -12.62 9.33
CA ASP A 336 -22.14 -13.37 8.30
C ASP A 336 -21.83 -12.87 6.89
N GLU A 337 -21.89 -13.77 5.91
CA GLU A 337 -21.78 -13.43 4.50
C GLU A 337 -22.92 -12.52 4.04
N VAL A 338 -22.60 -11.55 3.18
CA VAL A 338 -23.53 -10.61 2.58
C VAL A 338 -23.80 -11.06 1.15
N PRO A 339 -25.03 -11.52 0.84
CA PRO A 339 -25.43 -11.75 -0.54
C PRO A 339 -25.32 -10.46 -1.36
N PRO A 340 -24.95 -10.53 -2.66
CA PRO A 340 -24.76 -9.32 -3.48
C PRO A 340 -25.95 -8.36 -3.49
N HIS A 341 -27.19 -8.88 -3.48
CA HIS A 341 -28.42 -8.06 -3.44
C HIS A 341 -28.67 -7.33 -2.11
N LYS A 342 -27.89 -7.61 -1.07
CA LYS A 342 -27.92 -6.93 0.23
C LYS A 342 -26.72 -6.00 0.43
N LEU A 343 -25.79 -5.95 -0.51
CA LEU A 343 -24.72 -4.97 -0.47
C LEU A 343 -25.31 -3.57 -0.57
N ARG A 344 -24.71 -2.64 0.17
CA ARG A 344 -25.07 -1.23 0.20
C ARG A 344 -23.82 -0.41 0.07
N ILE A 345 -23.93 0.69 -0.67
CA ILE A 345 -22.79 1.51 -1.04
C ILE A 345 -22.17 2.25 0.15
N ASP A 346 -22.91 2.41 1.24
CA ASP A 346 -22.53 3.23 2.40
C ASP A 346 -22.06 2.41 3.61
N GLU A 347 -21.84 1.13 3.41
CA GLU A 347 -21.51 0.19 4.47
C GLU A 347 -20.01 -0.12 4.58
N THR A 348 -19.66 -0.83 5.64
CA THR A 348 -18.29 -1.33 5.86
C THR A 348 -18.32 -2.85 5.87
N TYR A 349 -17.44 -3.47 5.08
CA TYR A 349 -17.40 -4.91 4.88
C TYR A 349 -16.02 -5.50 5.13
N SER A 350 -15.98 -6.81 5.35
CA SER A 350 -14.77 -7.63 5.33
C SER A 350 -14.75 -8.55 4.11
N GLY A 351 -13.56 -8.77 3.52
CA GLY A 351 -13.37 -9.69 2.41
C GLY A 351 -13.94 -9.16 1.10
N GLY A 352 -14.83 -9.92 0.47
CA GLY A 352 -15.46 -9.51 -0.79
C GLY A 352 -14.60 -9.66 -2.03
N ASN A 353 -15.12 -9.12 -3.13
CA ASN A 353 -14.47 -9.10 -4.43
C ASN A 353 -14.90 -7.88 -5.26
N TRP A 354 -14.10 -7.56 -6.28
CA TRP A 354 -14.32 -6.43 -7.16
C TRP A 354 -15.57 -6.57 -8.04
N GLU A 355 -15.90 -7.77 -8.52
CA GLU A 355 -17.05 -7.99 -9.42
C GLU A 355 -18.38 -7.62 -8.75
N ASP A 356 -18.56 -8.04 -7.49
CA ASP A 356 -19.73 -7.71 -6.69
C ASP A 356 -19.75 -6.21 -6.30
N LEU A 357 -18.60 -5.61 -5.98
CA LEU A 357 -18.50 -4.17 -5.71
C LEU A 357 -18.83 -3.33 -6.96
N LEU A 358 -18.35 -3.75 -8.13
CA LEU A 358 -18.67 -3.10 -9.39
C LEU A 358 -20.14 -3.25 -9.73
N THR A 359 -20.74 -4.42 -9.45
CA THR A 359 -22.18 -4.65 -9.61
C THR A 359 -22.99 -3.68 -8.75
N LEU A 360 -22.56 -3.43 -7.51
CA LEU A 360 -23.16 -2.42 -6.64
C LEU A 360 -23.03 -1.00 -7.25
N VAL A 361 -21.87 -0.63 -7.78
CA VAL A 361 -21.69 0.66 -8.49
C VAL A 361 -22.63 0.79 -9.67
N LYS A 362 -22.79 -0.25 -10.50
CA LYS A 362 -23.71 -0.23 -11.65
C LYS A 362 -25.15 0.01 -11.22
N GLN A 363 -25.58 -0.66 -10.14
CA GLN A 363 -26.92 -0.50 -9.59
C GLN A 363 -27.18 0.92 -9.06
N GLU A 364 -26.22 1.46 -8.31
CA GLU A 364 -26.36 2.79 -7.70
C GLU A 364 -26.22 3.92 -8.72
N SER A 365 -25.31 3.79 -9.68
CA SER A 365 -25.03 4.83 -10.69
C SER A 365 -25.97 4.77 -11.90
N GLY A 366 -26.51 3.59 -12.23
CA GLY A 366 -27.18 3.32 -13.50
C GLY A 366 -26.25 3.31 -14.73
N VAL A 367 -24.93 3.29 -14.52
CA VAL A 367 -23.92 3.22 -15.58
C VAL A 367 -23.59 1.75 -15.86
N GLU A 368 -23.77 1.30 -17.10
CA GLU A 368 -23.56 -0.12 -17.46
C GLU A 368 -22.09 -0.54 -17.41
N ASN A 369 -21.17 0.34 -17.81
CA ASN A 369 -19.73 0.07 -17.85
C ASN A 369 -18.95 1.16 -17.11
N PRO A 370 -19.00 1.23 -15.77
CA PRO A 370 -18.34 2.29 -15.00
C PRO A 370 -16.84 2.33 -15.29
N HIS A 371 -16.29 3.53 -15.52
CA HIS A 371 -14.84 3.68 -15.62
C HIS A 371 -14.23 3.69 -14.22
N CYS A 372 -13.31 2.77 -13.97
CA CYS A 372 -12.82 2.48 -12.64
C CYS A 372 -11.34 2.84 -12.50
N LEU A 373 -10.99 3.44 -11.38
CA LEU A 373 -9.61 3.72 -10.99
C LEU A 373 -9.27 3.04 -9.67
N TYR A 374 -8.07 2.50 -9.55
CA TYR A 374 -7.51 2.08 -8.27
C TYR A 374 -6.17 2.78 -7.99
N VAL A 375 -5.97 3.22 -6.75
CA VAL A 375 -4.76 3.91 -6.31
C VAL A 375 -4.12 3.12 -5.19
N GLY A 376 -2.84 2.75 -5.35
CA GLY A 376 -2.10 2.03 -4.31
C GLY A 376 -0.59 1.97 -4.55
N ASP A 377 0.15 1.54 -3.54
CA ASP A 377 1.61 1.48 -3.51
C ASP A 377 2.16 0.09 -3.88
N HIS A 378 1.44 -0.98 -3.55
CA HIS A 378 1.94 -2.32 -3.78
C HIS A 378 1.84 -2.66 -5.28
N LEU A 379 2.93 -2.45 -6.02
CA LEU A 379 2.97 -2.54 -7.49
C LEU A 379 2.40 -3.84 -8.10
N ALA A 380 2.53 -4.99 -7.43
CA ALA A 380 1.87 -6.21 -7.90
C ALA A 380 0.34 -6.20 -7.67
N GLN A 381 -0.10 -5.92 -6.44
CA GLN A 381 -1.48 -6.12 -6.00
C GLN A 381 -2.41 -4.96 -6.35
N ASP A 382 -1.85 -3.74 -6.44
CA ASP A 382 -2.59 -2.49 -6.56
C ASP A 382 -2.39 -1.80 -7.90
N VAL A 383 -1.37 -2.20 -8.67
CA VAL A 383 -1.06 -1.58 -9.97
C VAL A 383 -1.20 -2.62 -11.08
N LEU A 384 -0.36 -3.67 -11.06
CA LEU A 384 -0.40 -4.74 -12.06
C LEU A 384 -1.74 -5.48 -12.06
N THR A 385 -2.18 -6.03 -10.93
CA THR A 385 -3.39 -6.87 -10.90
C THR A 385 -4.66 -6.15 -11.35
N PRO A 386 -4.99 -4.95 -10.85
CA PRO A 386 -6.20 -4.24 -11.28
C PRO A 386 -6.17 -3.90 -12.78
N SER A 387 -4.98 -3.55 -13.33
CA SER A 387 -4.82 -3.26 -14.75
C SER A 387 -5.15 -4.46 -15.66
N LEU A 388 -4.93 -5.69 -15.18
CA LEU A 388 -5.24 -6.92 -15.92
C LEU A 388 -6.74 -7.25 -15.95
N VAL A 389 -7.56 -6.53 -15.18
CA VAL A 389 -9.03 -6.68 -15.12
C VAL A 389 -9.75 -5.38 -15.49
N ASP A 390 -9.15 -4.60 -16.39
CA ASP A 390 -9.69 -3.36 -16.97
C ASP A 390 -9.99 -2.25 -15.95
N ILE A 391 -9.19 -2.17 -14.88
CA ILE A 391 -9.20 -1.06 -13.92
C ILE A 391 -7.95 -0.21 -14.18
N ASP A 392 -8.12 1.07 -14.49
CA ASP A 392 -6.98 1.97 -14.58
C ASP A 392 -6.34 2.13 -13.21
N THR A 393 -5.03 2.37 -13.16
CA THR A 393 -4.35 2.53 -11.88
C THR A 393 -3.56 3.82 -11.77
N VAL A 394 -3.34 4.28 -10.54
CA VAL A 394 -2.32 5.27 -10.18
C VAL A 394 -1.38 4.59 -9.21
N ALA A 395 -0.09 4.54 -9.56
CA ALA A 395 0.93 3.95 -8.73
C ALA A 395 1.47 4.97 -7.72
N ILE A 396 1.49 4.60 -6.44
CA ILE A 396 2.26 5.33 -5.42
C ILE A 396 3.69 4.75 -5.39
N VAL A 397 4.69 5.59 -5.67
CA VAL A 397 6.11 5.22 -5.79
C VAL A 397 6.95 6.23 -5.01
N GLU A 398 7.14 5.99 -3.70
CA GLU A 398 7.88 6.93 -2.83
C GLU A 398 9.34 7.12 -3.28
N GLU A 399 9.89 6.14 -4.01
CA GLU A 399 11.23 6.17 -4.61
C GLU A 399 11.40 7.36 -5.58
N LEU A 400 10.31 7.90 -6.16
CA LEU A 400 10.36 9.15 -6.92
C LEU A 400 10.90 10.31 -6.08
N ALA A 401 10.37 10.49 -4.87
CA ALA A 401 10.82 11.55 -3.97
C ALA A 401 12.17 11.23 -3.31
N ALA A 402 12.51 9.95 -3.16
CA ALA A 402 13.80 9.53 -2.60
C ALA A 402 14.96 9.78 -3.57
N GLU A 403 14.81 9.38 -4.84
CA GLU A 403 15.84 9.54 -5.87
C GLU A 403 15.84 10.93 -6.53
N GLY A 404 14.78 11.70 -6.29
CA GLY A 404 14.62 13.07 -6.79
C GLY A 404 13.88 13.15 -8.13
N MET A 405 13.16 14.26 -8.33
CA MET A 405 12.32 14.51 -9.50
C MET A 405 12.73 15.80 -10.20
N ILE A 406 12.67 15.80 -11.53
CA ILE A 406 12.93 17.01 -12.32
C ILE A 406 11.85 18.04 -12.07
N GLY A 407 12.27 19.25 -11.68
CA GLY A 407 11.38 20.41 -11.56
C GLY A 407 10.55 20.45 -10.27
N ASP A 408 10.70 19.48 -9.37
CA ASP A 408 10.05 19.49 -8.05
C ASP A 408 11.07 19.20 -6.95
N SER A 409 11.05 19.99 -5.88
CA SER A 409 11.99 19.88 -4.76
C SER A 409 11.45 19.04 -3.61
N LEU A 410 10.41 18.23 -3.83
CA LEU A 410 9.93 17.31 -2.81
C LEU A 410 10.99 16.24 -2.54
N GLU A 411 11.45 16.20 -1.30
CA GLU A 411 12.37 15.19 -0.79
C GLU A 411 11.61 14.18 0.08
N HIS A 412 12.07 12.93 0.05
CA HIS A 412 11.64 11.90 0.99
C HIS A 412 12.43 12.02 2.31
N ASP A 413 11.75 12.01 3.46
CA ASP A 413 12.38 12.09 4.78
C ASP A 413 13.34 10.93 5.05
N ALA A 414 12.98 9.74 4.56
CA ALA A 414 13.81 8.55 4.58
C ALA A 414 14.57 8.33 3.26
N GLY A 415 14.86 9.39 2.49
CA GLY A 415 15.46 9.26 1.15
C GLY A 415 16.75 8.45 1.13
N THR A 416 17.62 8.63 2.12
CA THR A 416 18.86 7.85 2.27
C THR A 416 18.63 6.38 2.58
N ASP A 417 17.52 6.04 3.23
CA ASP A 417 17.18 4.67 3.63
C ASP A 417 16.48 3.91 2.48
N LEU A 418 15.87 4.64 1.53
CA LEU A 418 15.20 4.07 0.36
C LEU A 418 16.13 3.95 -0.87
N MET A 419 17.25 4.66 -0.86
CA MET A 419 18.28 4.58 -1.89
C MET A 419 19.32 3.51 -1.52
N SER A 420 19.87 2.85 -2.54
CA SER A 420 20.88 1.81 -2.33
C SER A 420 22.06 1.96 -3.28
N MET A 421 23.28 2.03 -2.74
CA MET A 421 24.51 1.95 -3.52
C MET A 421 24.82 0.51 -3.94
N TYR A 422 24.46 -0.48 -3.10
CA TYR A 422 24.52 -1.91 -3.45
C TYR A 422 23.72 -2.22 -4.72
N TRP A 423 22.45 -1.85 -4.71
CA TRP A 423 21.49 -2.25 -5.73
C TRP A 423 21.39 -1.24 -6.87
N GLY A 424 21.78 0.02 -6.66
CA GLY A 424 21.54 1.11 -7.61
C GLY A 424 20.08 1.58 -7.58
N SER A 425 19.70 2.42 -8.55
CA SER A 425 18.37 3.06 -8.58
C SER A 425 17.23 2.07 -8.80
N PHE A 426 16.09 2.36 -8.17
CA PHE A 426 14.81 1.70 -8.34
C PHE A 426 14.37 1.65 -9.81
N PHE A 427 14.61 2.71 -10.59
CA PHE A 427 14.16 2.82 -11.98
C PHE A 427 15.15 2.24 -12.99
N THR A 428 16.45 2.45 -12.77
CA THR A 428 17.47 2.01 -13.73
C THR A 428 18.74 1.58 -13.03
N THR A 429 19.37 0.51 -13.51
CA THR A 429 20.65 0.02 -12.97
C THR A 429 21.48 -0.57 -14.10
N ASP A 430 22.71 -0.07 -14.25
CA ASP A 430 23.64 -0.48 -15.29
C ASP A 430 23.03 -0.40 -16.71
N GLY A 431 22.05 0.48 -16.91
CA GLY A 431 21.37 0.73 -18.17
C GLY A 431 22.22 1.52 -19.17
N ASP A 432 21.77 1.54 -20.43
CA ASP A 432 22.43 2.31 -21.49
C ASP A 432 22.36 3.82 -21.15
N ARG A 433 23.53 4.46 -21.03
CA ARG A 433 23.64 5.88 -20.69
C ARG A 433 23.34 6.79 -21.88
N ASP A 434 23.31 6.24 -23.09
CA ASP A 434 22.93 6.97 -24.30
C ASP A 434 21.39 7.01 -24.48
N VAL A 435 20.64 6.26 -23.66
CA VAL A 435 19.18 6.26 -23.63
C VAL A 435 18.69 7.12 -22.46
N MET A 436 17.65 7.92 -22.69
CA MET A 436 17.08 8.85 -21.70
C MET A 436 15.57 8.67 -21.57
N GLY A 437 15.01 9.21 -20.49
CA GLY A 437 13.58 9.13 -20.22
C GLY A 437 13.10 7.72 -19.88
N ILE A 438 11.84 7.43 -20.18
CA ILE A 438 11.20 6.15 -19.82
C ILE A 438 11.89 4.93 -20.46
N ASP A 439 12.49 5.08 -21.64
CA ASP A 439 13.20 4.01 -22.35
C ASP A 439 14.47 3.55 -21.61
N ARG A 440 14.96 4.36 -20.67
CA ARG A 440 16.11 4.03 -19.83
C ARG A 440 15.75 3.12 -18.65
N ILE A 441 14.46 3.01 -18.32
CA ILE A 441 13.97 2.13 -17.24
C ILE A 441 14.23 0.69 -17.66
N ASN A 442 15.05 -0.01 -16.87
CA ASN A 442 15.43 -1.39 -17.16
C ASN A 442 15.23 -2.34 -15.98
N THR A 443 14.80 -1.85 -14.82
CA THR A 443 14.52 -2.69 -13.66
C THR A 443 13.11 -3.28 -13.75
N LEU A 444 12.93 -4.47 -13.17
CA LEU A 444 11.62 -5.12 -13.15
C LEU A 444 10.54 -4.25 -12.50
N TYR A 445 10.79 -3.77 -11.28
CA TYR A 445 9.83 -2.97 -10.52
C TYR A 445 9.64 -1.55 -11.08
N GLY A 446 10.71 -0.90 -11.56
CA GLY A 446 10.62 0.41 -12.20
C GLY A 446 9.76 0.42 -13.46
N SER A 447 9.67 -0.72 -14.16
CA SER A 447 8.84 -0.86 -15.37
C SER A 447 7.33 -0.99 -15.09
N VAL A 448 6.93 -1.34 -13.87
CA VAL A 448 5.53 -1.66 -13.55
C VAL A 448 4.62 -0.43 -13.69
N PRO A 449 4.92 0.73 -13.08
CA PRO A 449 4.07 1.91 -13.24
C PRO A 449 3.91 2.31 -14.72
N VAL A 450 5.00 2.29 -15.49
CA VAL A 450 5.02 2.66 -16.91
C VAL A 450 4.06 1.80 -17.74
N ARG A 451 3.95 0.50 -17.42
CA ARG A 451 3.14 -0.46 -18.16
C ARG A 451 1.69 -0.56 -17.69
N HIS A 452 1.45 -0.31 -16.41
CA HIS A 452 0.21 -0.71 -15.74
C HIS A 452 -0.55 0.44 -15.08
N SER A 453 0.00 1.65 -15.04
CA SER A 453 -0.68 2.82 -14.47
C SER A 453 -0.89 3.94 -15.48
N ARG A 454 -1.83 4.85 -15.17
CA ARG A 454 -2.06 6.09 -15.92
C ARG A 454 -1.01 7.12 -15.56
N ILE A 455 -0.67 7.24 -14.27
CA ILE A 455 0.41 8.07 -13.77
C ILE A 455 1.10 7.37 -12.58
N ALA A 456 2.31 7.80 -12.25
CA ALA A 456 3.00 7.42 -11.02
C ALA A 456 3.36 8.67 -10.21
N ILE A 457 3.08 8.64 -8.90
CA ILE A 457 3.26 9.76 -7.99
C ILE A 457 3.93 9.30 -6.68
N PRO A 458 4.72 10.14 -6.01
CA PRO A 458 5.34 9.75 -4.74
C PRO A 458 4.35 9.68 -3.57
N SER A 459 3.23 10.41 -3.65
CA SER A 459 2.15 10.34 -2.66
C SER A 459 0.91 11.10 -3.14
N LEU A 460 -0.23 10.83 -2.50
CA LEU A 460 -1.47 11.60 -2.74
C LEU A 460 -1.34 13.10 -2.38
N GLU A 461 -0.40 13.48 -1.52
CA GLU A 461 -0.13 14.88 -1.18
C GLU A 461 0.27 15.73 -2.39
N VAL A 462 0.86 15.09 -3.40
CA VAL A 462 1.27 15.74 -4.65
C VAL A 462 0.06 16.06 -5.52
N VAL A 463 -0.85 15.12 -5.77
CA VAL A 463 -2.05 15.40 -6.57
C VAL A 463 -3.02 16.33 -5.83
N ALA A 464 -3.00 16.31 -4.50
CA ALA A 464 -3.76 17.23 -3.68
C ALA A 464 -3.32 18.70 -3.82
N ARG A 465 -2.13 18.98 -4.39
CA ARG A 465 -1.69 20.35 -4.77
C ARG A 465 -2.62 21.00 -5.78
N HIS A 466 -3.40 20.19 -6.52
CA HIS A 466 -4.25 20.64 -7.62
C HIS A 466 -5.73 20.32 -7.38
N PRO A 467 -6.67 21.05 -8.03
CA PRO A 467 -8.07 20.68 -8.02
C PRO A 467 -8.31 19.30 -8.65
N ILE A 468 -9.36 18.59 -8.24
CA ILE A 468 -9.70 17.23 -8.76
C ILE A 468 -9.89 17.15 -10.29
N ARG A 469 -10.17 18.29 -10.95
CA ARG A 469 -10.33 18.43 -12.41
C ARG A 469 -9.03 18.73 -13.16
N HIS A 470 -7.90 18.77 -12.46
CA HIS A 470 -6.60 18.99 -13.08
C HIS A 470 -6.29 17.86 -14.07
N GLN A 471 -5.55 18.21 -15.12
CA GLN A 471 -5.18 17.28 -16.18
C GLN A 471 -3.71 16.96 -16.01
N TYR A 472 -3.42 15.67 -15.86
CA TYR A 472 -2.08 15.15 -15.78
C TYR A 472 -1.71 14.54 -17.12
N GLU A 473 -0.43 14.61 -17.48
CA GLU A 473 0.12 13.82 -18.57
C GLU A 473 0.19 12.36 -18.11
N ALA A 474 -0.52 11.47 -18.81
CA ALA A 474 -0.52 10.05 -18.53
C ALA A 474 0.68 9.36 -19.19
N PHE A 475 1.03 8.14 -18.79
CA PHE A 475 1.99 7.33 -19.54
C PHE A 475 1.49 7.10 -20.97
N SER A 476 2.31 7.46 -21.96
CA SER A 476 2.04 7.23 -23.37
C SER A 476 3.35 7.12 -24.16
N GLN A 477 3.27 7.03 -25.49
CA GLN A 477 4.48 7.08 -26.34
C GLN A 477 5.19 8.44 -26.28
N ASP A 478 4.47 9.51 -25.96
CA ASP A 478 4.96 10.89 -26.04
C ASP A 478 5.17 11.54 -24.66
N THR A 479 4.68 10.91 -23.59
CA THR A 479 4.65 11.49 -22.24
C THR A 479 5.10 10.48 -21.19
N SER A 480 5.85 10.97 -20.20
CA SER A 480 6.52 10.13 -19.22
C SER A 480 5.64 9.67 -18.06
N GLY A 481 4.42 10.21 -17.88
CA GLY A 481 3.46 9.77 -16.86
C GLY A 481 3.88 9.96 -15.39
N PHE A 482 5.10 10.40 -15.12
CA PHE A 482 5.59 10.71 -13.78
C PHE A 482 5.14 12.10 -13.35
N PHE A 483 4.60 12.21 -12.13
CA PHE A 483 4.16 13.47 -11.58
C PHE A 483 4.60 13.61 -10.11
N PRO A 484 5.14 14.77 -9.67
CA PRO A 484 5.19 16.07 -10.34
C PRO A 484 6.31 16.24 -11.38
N GLY A 485 7.19 15.26 -11.55
CA GLY A 485 8.22 15.27 -12.59
C GLY A 485 8.94 13.93 -12.70
N ASP A 486 9.76 13.79 -13.74
CA ASP A 486 10.50 12.56 -14.02
C ASP A 486 11.55 12.25 -12.96
N PRO A 487 11.84 10.98 -12.67
CA PRO A 487 12.99 10.61 -11.87
C PRO A 487 14.27 11.17 -12.49
N VAL A 488 15.06 11.88 -11.67
CA VAL A 488 16.31 12.54 -12.09
C VAL A 488 17.23 11.56 -12.81
N ILE A 489 17.38 10.35 -12.29
CA ILE A 489 18.26 9.31 -12.82
C ILE A 489 17.96 8.91 -14.28
N LEU A 490 16.75 9.18 -14.80
CA LEU A 490 16.41 8.90 -16.19
C LEU A 490 17.02 9.89 -17.18
N HIS A 491 17.65 10.96 -16.70
CA HIS A 491 18.15 12.06 -17.50
C HIS A 491 19.66 12.33 -17.34
N PHE A 492 20.40 11.50 -16.58
CA PHE A 492 21.83 11.69 -16.27
C PHE A 492 22.72 10.48 -16.47
#